data_AF-A0A2N1NQP1-F1
#
_entry.id   AF-A0A2N1NQP1-F1
#
_cell.length_a   1.000
_cell.length_b   1.000
_cell.length_c   1.000
_cell.angle_alpha   90.00
_cell.angle_beta   90.00
_cell.angle_gamma   90.00
#
_symmetry.space_group_name_H-M   'P 1'
#
loop_
_entity.id
_entity.type
_entity.pdbx_description
1 polymer ?
#
loop_
_entity_poly.entity_id
_entity_poly.type
_entity_poly.pdbx_seq_one_letter_code
_entity_poly.pdbx_strand_id
1 'polypeptide(L)'
;MMINIDFHATAFYESSSLTRIVKKVLNKRTIEELRDISERDRLKIENFLKNLKIYATHDENALNRRFRISKVTNTSDSNTTTFDDNGNQTDVASYFQRKYNMQLQHPFLPCIVIREETYLPLEVCNVVEGQLFMRKLNERHGKYDCQPSQSRANKINQGIGILNYQQDEYMQQFDFRVSNEMAITQARILPAPNYSIILLLEIVQEMVYGI
;
A
#
# COMPACT_ATOMS: atom_id res chain seq x y z
N MET A 1 -36.12 -3.93 5.34
CA MET A 1 -34.69 -4.25 5.48
C MET A 1 -33.90 -2.96 5.33
N MET A 2 -32.80 -2.80 6.07
CA MET A 2 -31.93 -1.62 5.97
C MET A 2 -30.57 -2.05 5.41
N ILE A 3 -30.01 -1.26 4.51
CA ILE A 3 -28.65 -1.44 4.00
C ILE A 3 -27.80 -0.32 4.59
N ASN A 4 -26.72 -0.70 5.29
CA ASN A 4 -25.78 0.26 5.84
C ASN A 4 -24.64 0.50 4.85
N ILE A 5 -24.47 1.75 4.42
CA ILE A 5 -23.45 2.17 3.45
C ILE A 5 -22.61 3.26 4.09
N ASP A 6 -21.30 3.12 4.01
CA ASP A 6 -20.36 4.12 4.51
C ASP A 6 -19.19 4.30 3.55
N PHE A 7 -18.58 5.48 3.61
CA PHE A 7 -17.38 5.80 2.85
C PHE A 7 -16.15 5.39 3.64
N HIS A 8 -15.23 4.66 2.99
CA HIS A 8 -13.95 4.30 3.55
C HIS A 8 -12.82 4.66 2.57
N ALA A 9 -11.72 5.19 3.09
CA ALA A 9 -10.50 5.42 2.34
C ALA A 9 -9.38 4.53 2.90
N THR A 10 -8.66 3.87 2.01
CA THR A 10 -7.50 3.04 2.38
C THR A 10 -6.37 3.27 1.39
N ALA A 11 -5.14 3.06 1.84
CA ALA A 11 -3.97 3.26 0.99
C ALA A 11 -3.68 2.01 0.16
N PHE A 12 -3.32 2.24 -1.10
CA PHE A 12 -2.87 1.21 -2.03
C PHE A 12 -1.45 1.52 -2.48
N TYR A 13 -0.70 0.47 -2.82
CA TYR A 13 0.56 0.62 -3.54
C TYR A 13 0.28 1.18 -4.94
N GLU A 14 1.09 2.15 -5.34
CA GLU A 14 1.06 2.70 -6.71
C GLU A 14 1.53 1.62 -7.70
N SER A 15 0.74 1.42 -8.77
CA SER A 15 1.13 0.56 -9.90
C SER A 15 2.21 1.28 -10.70
N SER A 16 3.48 0.95 -10.42
CA SER A 16 4.63 1.59 -11.05
C SER A 16 5.85 0.67 -11.13
N SER A 17 6.87 1.10 -11.87
CA SER A 17 8.17 0.42 -11.90
C SER A 17 8.82 0.46 -10.52
N LEU A 18 9.46 -0.65 -10.14
CA LEU A 18 10.16 -0.77 -8.87
C LEU A 18 11.28 0.27 -8.73
N THR A 19 11.97 0.64 -9.82
CA THR A 19 13.02 1.68 -9.79
C THR A 19 12.46 3.01 -9.29
N ARG A 20 11.28 3.42 -9.78
CA ARG A 20 10.59 4.64 -9.36
C ARG A 20 10.13 4.56 -7.90
N ILE A 21 9.66 3.40 -7.46
CA ILE A 21 9.25 3.18 -6.07
C ILE A 21 10.46 3.24 -5.13
N VAL A 22 11.56 2.56 -5.46
CA VAL A 22 12.80 2.60 -4.67
C VAL A 22 13.31 4.03 -4.53
N LYS A 23 13.30 4.79 -5.63
CA LYS A 23 13.66 6.21 -5.62
C LYS A 23 12.80 7.02 -4.63
N LYS A 24 11.48 6.79 -4.61
CA LYS A 24 10.56 7.43 -3.65
C LYS A 24 10.81 6.99 -2.20
N VAL A 25 11.04 5.69 -1.97
CA VAL A 25 11.30 5.12 -0.64
C VAL A 25 12.57 5.70 -0.02
N LEU A 26 13.62 5.89 -0.82
CA LEU A 26 14.88 6.49 -0.37
C LEU A 26 14.91 8.02 -0.45
N ASN A 27 13.81 8.64 -0.88
CA ASN A 27 13.68 10.10 -1.05
C ASN A 27 14.80 10.71 -1.91
N LYS A 28 15.17 10.01 -2.98
CA LYS A 28 16.20 10.43 -3.95
C LYS A 28 15.56 11.16 -5.13
N ARG A 29 16.29 12.09 -5.75
CA ARG A 29 15.74 12.87 -6.89
C ARG A 29 15.95 12.13 -8.20
N THR A 30 17.14 11.60 -8.40
CA THR A 30 17.57 10.88 -9.61
C THR A 30 17.86 9.40 -9.32
N ILE A 31 18.02 8.59 -10.37
CA ILE A 31 18.31 7.16 -10.23
C ILE A 31 19.81 6.96 -9.95
N GLU A 32 20.65 7.87 -10.42
CA GLU A 32 22.10 7.85 -10.27
C GLU A 32 22.52 7.99 -8.79
N GLU A 33 21.73 8.69 -7.99
CA GLU A 33 21.90 8.78 -6.53
C GLU A 33 21.72 7.41 -5.81
N LEU A 34 21.23 6.39 -6.52
CA LEU A 34 21.10 5.02 -6.05
C LEU A 34 22.34 4.16 -6.37
N ARG A 35 23.45 4.75 -6.82
CA ARG A 35 24.70 4.00 -7.03
C ARG A 35 25.37 3.60 -5.72
N ASP A 36 25.24 4.43 -4.68
CA ASP A 36 25.86 4.21 -3.36
C ASP A 36 24.81 3.84 -2.30
N ILE A 37 24.10 2.73 -2.51
CA ILE A 37 23.10 2.25 -1.55
C ILE A 37 23.82 1.67 -0.33
N SER A 38 23.67 2.33 0.82
CA SER A 38 24.15 1.80 2.10
C SER A 38 23.37 0.54 2.52
N GLU A 39 23.94 -0.33 3.34
CA GLU A 39 23.20 -1.48 3.92
C GLU A 39 21.91 -1.05 4.62
N ARG A 40 21.92 0.13 5.26
CA ARG A 40 20.72 0.69 5.89
C ARG A 40 19.63 0.99 4.85
N ASP A 41 20.00 1.52 3.70
CA ASP A 41 19.05 1.82 2.63
C ASP A 41 18.57 0.55 1.92
N ARG A 42 19.46 -0.45 1.73
CA ARG A 42 19.09 -1.79 1.25
C ARG A 42 18.04 -2.42 2.14
N LEU A 43 18.23 -2.40 3.47
CA LEU A 43 17.27 -2.91 4.44
C LEU A 43 15.94 -2.12 4.41
N LYS A 44 15.96 -0.81 4.18
CA LYS A 44 14.71 -0.03 3.99
C LYS A 44 13.96 -0.47 2.74
N ILE A 45 14.68 -0.65 1.62
CA ILE A 45 14.10 -1.13 0.37
C ILE A 45 13.52 -2.53 0.56
N GLU A 46 14.30 -3.45 1.11
CA GLU A 46 13.88 -4.83 1.36
C GLU A 46 12.65 -4.85 2.24
N ASN A 47 12.69 -4.13 3.37
CA ASN A 47 11.54 -4.00 4.22
C ASN A 47 10.35 -3.50 3.42
N PHE A 48 10.45 -2.41 2.66
CA PHE A 48 9.32 -1.85 1.91
C PHE A 48 8.75 -2.80 0.84
N LEU A 49 9.61 -3.46 0.07
CA LEU A 49 9.24 -4.29 -1.09
C LEU A 49 8.85 -5.73 -0.72
N LYS A 50 9.30 -6.24 0.43
CA LYS A 50 9.02 -7.61 0.85
C LYS A 50 7.52 -7.89 0.84
N ASN A 51 7.15 -9.03 0.24
CA ASN A 51 5.78 -9.50 0.02
C ASN A 51 4.95 -8.75 -1.03
N LEU A 52 5.50 -7.74 -1.70
CA LEU A 52 4.79 -7.04 -2.76
C LEU A 52 4.65 -7.95 -3.98
N LYS A 53 3.47 -7.95 -4.61
CA LYS A 53 3.26 -8.66 -5.87
C LYS A 53 3.71 -7.79 -7.04
N ILE A 54 4.40 -8.41 -7.97
CA ILE A 54 4.95 -7.76 -9.16
C ILE A 54 4.69 -8.62 -10.39
N TYR A 55 4.88 -8.01 -11.55
CA TYR A 55 5.05 -8.72 -12.81
C TYR A 55 6.35 -8.25 -13.47
N ALA A 56 6.92 -9.12 -14.29
CA ALA A 56 8.17 -8.83 -14.98
C ALA A 56 7.89 -8.40 -16.42
N THR A 57 8.41 -7.25 -16.85
CA THR A 57 8.09 -6.64 -18.14
C THR A 57 8.82 -7.27 -19.33
N HIS A 58 9.88 -8.04 -19.08
CA HIS A 58 10.66 -8.74 -20.11
C HIS A 58 9.98 -10.03 -20.61
N ASP A 59 8.97 -10.53 -19.89
CA ASP A 59 8.21 -11.73 -20.27
C ASP A 59 7.01 -11.30 -21.13
N GLU A 60 6.81 -11.93 -22.30
CA GLU A 60 5.65 -11.68 -23.17
C GLU A 60 4.31 -11.96 -22.45
N ASN A 61 4.33 -12.84 -21.44
CA ASN A 61 3.18 -13.16 -20.59
C ASN A 61 3.16 -12.37 -19.27
N ALA A 62 3.86 -11.23 -19.20
CA ALA A 62 3.98 -10.36 -18.04
C ALA A 62 2.67 -10.19 -17.24
N LEU A 63 1.56 -9.89 -17.90
CA LEU A 63 0.29 -9.58 -17.23
C LEU A 63 -0.36 -10.79 -16.54
N ASN A 64 -0.07 -12.00 -17.02
CA ASN A 64 -0.62 -13.25 -16.49
C ASN A 64 0.24 -13.83 -15.37
N ARG A 65 1.55 -13.55 -15.38
CA ARG A 65 2.50 -14.14 -14.43
C ARG A 65 2.86 -13.16 -13.31
N ARG A 66 2.26 -13.40 -12.14
CA ARG A 66 2.48 -12.59 -10.93
C ARG A 66 3.48 -13.28 -10.01
N PHE A 67 4.45 -12.51 -9.53
CA PHE A 67 5.47 -12.95 -8.58
C PHE A 67 5.33 -12.20 -7.26
N ARG A 68 5.86 -12.76 -6.19
CA ARG A 68 5.93 -12.10 -4.87
C ARG A 68 7.38 -11.92 -4.50
N ILE A 69 7.76 -10.70 -4.12
CA ILE A 69 9.13 -10.40 -3.72
C ILE A 69 9.42 -11.08 -2.38
N SER A 70 10.47 -11.89 -2.34
CA SER A 70 10.96 -12.56 -1.13
C SER A 70 11.91 -11.65 -0.36
N LYS A 71 12.95 -11.14 -1.05
CA LYS A 71 13.97 -10.25 -0.48
C LYS A 71 14.65 -9.44 -1.59
N VAL A 72 15.51 -8.52 -1.19
CA VAL A 72 16.47 -7.84 -2.07
C VAL A 72 17.81 -8.56 -1.95
N THR A 73 18.61 -8.60 -3.01
CA THR A 73 19.93 -9.21 -2.96
C THR A 73 20.85 -8.50 -1.95
N ASN A 74 21.81 -9.24 -1.38
CA ASN A 74 22.85 -8.67 -0.52
C ASN A 74 23.99 -8.06 -1.33
N THR A 75 24.12 -8.46 -2.60
CA THR A 75 25.02 -7.84 -3.59
C THR A 75 24.48 -6.47 -3.98
N SER A 76 25.42 -5.54 -4.17
CA SER A 76 25.14 -4.14 -4.47
C SER A 76 24.52 -3.95 -5.85
N ASP A 77 24.85 -4.81 -6.81
CA ASP A 77 24.53 -4.63 -8.22
C ASP A 77 24.20 -5.93 -8.97
N SER A 78 23.65 -5.77 -10.18
CA SER A 78 23.21 -6.86 -11.07
C SER A 78 24.39 -7.56 -11.78
N ASN A 79 25.57 -6.94 -11.82
CA ASN A 79 26.78 -7.51 -12.44
C ASN A 79 27.50 -8.49 -11.50
N THR A 80 27.35 -8.31 -10.18
CA THR A 80 27.96 -9.15 -9.13
C THR A 80 27.02 -10.24 -8.64
N THR A 81 25.71 -10.10 -8.91
CA THR A 81 24.71 -11.12 -8.58
C THR A 81 24.82 -12.28 -9.57
N THR A 82 25.31 -13.42 -9.12
CA THR A 82 25.45 -14.63 -9.95
C THR A 82 24.47 -15.72 -9.54
N PHE A 83 24.12 -16.56 -10.51
CA PHE A 83 23.27 -17.72 -10.32
C PHE A 83 23.67 -18.83 -11.28
N ASP A 84 23.24 -20.05 -11.01
CA ASP A 84 23.48 -21.19 -11.89
C ASP A 84 22.40 -21.26 -12.97
N ASP A 85 22.80 -21.13 -14.23
CA ASP A 85 21.95 -21.32 -15.42
C ASP A 85 22.32 -22.64 -16.09
N ASN A 86 21.67 -23.72 -15.66
CA ASN A 86 21.85 -25.08 -16.18
C ASN A 86 23.31 -25.59 -16.14
N GLY A 87 24.02 -25.36 -15.04
CA GLY A 87 25.40 -25.78 -14.83
C GLY A 87 26.45 -24.75 -15.27
N ASN A 88 26.02 -23.58 -15.73
CA ASN A 88 26.89 -22.45 -16.05
C ASN A 88 26.61 -21.29 -15.10
N GLN A 89 27.61 -20.93 -14.29
CA GLN A 89 27.52 -19.74 -13.45
C GLN A 89 27.57 -18.48 -14.33
N THR A 90 26.52 -17.66 -14.24
CA THR A 90 26.40 -16.40 -15.00
C THR A 90 25.87 -15.29 -14.10
N ASP A 91 26.21 -14.04 -14.41
CA ASP A 91 25.63 -12.89 -13.73
C ASP A 91 24.29 -12.47 -14.35
N VAL A 92 23.46 -11.79 -13.56
CA VAL A 92 22.11 -11.39 -13.97
C VAL A 92 22.14 -10.45 -15.17
N ALA A 93 23.06 -9.49 -15.23
CA ALA A 93 23.12 -8.53 -16.34
C ALA A 93 23.47 -9.23 -17.67
N SER A 94 24.51 -10.07 -17.68
CA SER A 94 24.92 -10.86 -18.85
C SER A 94 23.83 -11.84 -19.29
N TYR A 95 23.13 -12.48 -18.35
CA TYR A 95 22.02 -13.36 -18.69
C TYR A 95 20.90 -12.62 -19.41
N PHE A 96 20.48 -11.45 -18.92
CA PHE A 96 19.43 -10.65 -19.55
C PHE A 96 19.83 -10.15 -20.94
N GLN A 97 21.09 -9.76 -21.11
CA GLN A 97 21.61 -9.39 -22.42
C GLN A 97 21.62 -10.58 -23.39
N ARG A 98 22.09 -11.75 -22.97
CA ARG A 98 22.19 -12.94 -23.83
C ARG A 98 20.83 -13.55 -24.15
N LYS A 99 19.95 -13.69 -23.16
CA LYS A 99 18.68 -14.41 -23.27
C LYS A 99 17.56 -13.57 -23.88
N TYR A 100 17.49 -12.30 -23.50
CA TYR A 100 16.39 -11.39 -23.88
C TYR A 100 16.84 -10.24 -24.77
N ASN A 101 18.12 -10.18 -25.15
CA ASN A 101 18.71 -9.06 -25.91
C ASN A 101 18.45 -7.69 -25.24
N MET A 102 18.45 -7.67 -23.90
CA MET A 102 18.11 -6.50 -23.10
C MET A 102 19.33 -6.03 -22.31
N GLN A 103 19.82 -4.83 -22.63
CA GLN A 103 20.87 -4.18 -21.87
C GLN A 103 20.28 -3.36 -20.73
N LEU A 104 20.64 -3.71 -19.50
CA LEU A 104 20.25 -2.97 -18.29
C LEU A 104 20.88 -1.57 -18.30
N GLN A 105 20.08 -0.53 -18.03
CA GLN A 105 20.55 0.86 -18.00
C GLN A 105 21.16 1.23 -16.66
N HIS A 106 20.71 0.56 -15.59
CA HIS A 106 21.12 0.79 -14.22
C HIS A 106 21.61 -0.51 -13.56
N PRO A 107 22.64 -1.18 -14.12
CA PRO A 107 23.12 -2.45 -13.60
C PRO A 107 23.70 -2.32 -12.18
N PHE A 108 24.05 -1.10 -11.73
CA PHE A 108 24.49 -0.78 -10.37
C PHE A 108 23.40 -0.95 -9.30
N LEU A 109 22.14 -1.19 -9.69
CA LEU A 109 21.05 -1.43 -8.76
C LEU A 109 21.01 -2.89 -8.30
N PRO A 110 20.58 -3.15 -7.04
CA PRO A 110 20.42 -4.50 -6.55
C PRO A 110 19.26 -5.21 -7.27
N CYS A 111 19.29 -6.55 -7.28
CA CYS A 111 18.20 -7.35 -7.80
C CYS A 111 17.19 -7.68 -6.69
N ILE A 112 16.00 -8.08 -7.10
CA ILE A 112 15.02 -8.71 -6.22
C ILE A 112 15.08 -10.22 -6.37
N VAL A 113 14.76 -10.93 -5.29
CA VAL A 113 14.68 -12.38 -5.25
C VAL A 113 13.21 -12.77 -5.16
N ILE A 114 12.75 -13.59 -6.10
CA ILE A 114 11.37 -14.13 -6.07
C ILE A 114 11.35 -15.47 -5.34
N ARG A 115 12.27 -16.36 -5.70
CA ARG A 115 12.49 -17.69 -5.14
C ARG A 115 13.98 -17.92 -4.99
N GLU A 116 14.38 -19.02 -4.36
CA GLU A 116 15.79 -19.43 -4.32
C GLU A 116 16.36 -19.42 -5.75
N GLU A 117 17.51 -18.76 -5.89
CA GLU A 117 18.27 -18.60 -7.13
C GLU A 117 17.54 -17.94 -8.31
N THR A 118 16.34 -17.36 -8.10
CA THR A 118 15.62 -16.60 -9.12
C THR A 118 15.70 -15.11 -8.84
N TYR A 119 16.53 -14.43 -9.62
CA TYR A 119 16.82 -13.00 -9.50
C TYR A 119 16.19 -12.21 -10.64
N LEU A 120 15.60 -11.06 -10.32
CA LEU A 120 15.16 -10.08 -11.33
C LEU A 120 15.76 -8.70 -11.07
N PRO A 121 16.28 -8.02 -12.10
CA PRO A 121 16.63 -6.61 -11.99
C PRO A 121 15.41 -5.75 -11.64
N LEU A 122 15.62 -4.68 -10.86
CA LEU A 122 14.54 -3.74 -10.53
C LEU A 122 13.93 -3.07 -11.77
N GLU A 123 14.72 -2.89 -12.84
CA GLU A 123 14.30 -2.26 -14.09
C GLU A 123 13.20 -3.02 -14.83
N VAL A 124 13.20 -4.35 -14.70
CA VAL A 124 12.24 -5.22 -15.40
C VAL A 124 11.02 -5.56 -14.56
N CYS A 125 10.79 -4.86 -13.44
CA CYS A 125 9.76 -5.22 -12.47
C CYS A 125 8.77 -4.07 -12.23
N ASN A 126 7.48 -4.38 -12.34
CA ASN A 126 6.39 -3.46 -12.04
C ASN A 126 5.47 -4.01 -10.96
N VAL A 127 4.92 -3.13 -10.13
CA VAL A 127 3.97 -3.49 -9.06
C VAL A 127 2.60 -3.76 -9.67
N VAL A 128 1.96 -4.85 -9.22
CA VAL A 128 0.58 -5.16 -9.59
C VAL A 128 -0.36 -4.14 -8.96
N GLU A 129 -1.33 -3.63 -9.72
CA GLU A 129 -2.32 -2.68 -9.24
C GLU A 129 -3.27 -3.25 -8.18
N GLY A 130 -3.95 -2.36 -7.45
CA GLY A 130 -4.97 -2.74 -6.46
C GLY A 130 -4.44 -3.43 -5.20
N GLN A 131 -3.13 -3.38 -4.94
CA GLN A 131 -2.55 -3.97 -3.74
C GLN A 131 -2.67 -3.03 -2.55
N LEU A 132 -3.33 -3.50 -1.49
CA LEU A 132 -3.51 -2.75 -0.24
C LEU A 132 -2.18 -2.53 0.50
N PHE A 133 -1.98 -1.31 0.98
CA PHE A 133 -0.84 -0.94 1.83
C PHE A 133 -1.19 -1.21 3.30
N MET A 134 -0.81 -2.38 3.80
CA MET A 134 -1.20 -2.85 5.15
C MET A 134 -0.36 -2.27 6.30
N ARG A 135 0.66 -1.45 6.01
CA ARG A 135 1.56 -0.93 7.04
C ARG A 135 1.04 0.40 7.57
N LYS A 136 1.45 0.72 8.80
CA LYS A 136 1.13 2.01 9.41
C LYS A 136 1.62 3.13 8.50
N LEU A 137 0.69 3.93 8.01
CA LEU A 137 0.99 5.15 7.27
C LEU A 137 1.58 6.18 8.24
N ASN A 138 2.48 7.02 7.74
CA ASN A 138 2.96 8.17 8.49
C ASN A 138 1.77 9.10 8.83
N GLU A 139 1.80 9.74 9.99
CA GLU A 139 0.67 10.50 10.59
C GLU A 139 0.09 11.61 9.69
N ARG A 140 0.81 12.01 8.64
CA ARG A 140 0.41 13.05 7.68
C ARG A 140 -0.84 12.72 6.85
N HIS A 141 -1.29 11.45 6.83
CA HIS A 141 -2.43 11.02 6.02
C HIS A 141 -3.79 11.10 6.73
N GLY A 142 -3.85 11.42 8.04
CA GLY A 142 -5.11 11.45 8.80
C GLY A 142 -6.14 12.50 8.37
N LYS A 143 -5.80 13.38 7.41
CA LYS A 143 -6.72 14.41 6.89
C LYS A 143 -7.79 13.85 5.94
N TYR A 144 -7.57 12.70 5.33
CA TYR A 144 -8.53 12.11 4.39
C TYR A 144 -9.76 11.55 5.11
N ASP A 145 -9.58 10.96 6.29
CA ASP A 145 -10.66 10.33 7.06
C ASP A 145 -11.42 11.34 7.94
N CYS A 146 -10.76 12.41 8.39
CA CYS A 146 -11.38 13.46 9.20
C CYS A 146 -12.15 14.45 8.32
N GLN A 147 -13.39 14.11 7.96
CA GLN A 147 -14.27 14.95 7.15
C GLN A 147 -15.48 15.43 7.98
N PRO A 148 -15.96 16.68 7.78
CA PRO A 148 -17.21 17.14 8.40
C PRO A 148 -18.39 16.22 8.04
N SER A 149 -19.32 16.04 8.99
CA SER A 149 -20.48 15.15 8.85
C SER A 149 -21.26 15.37 7.55
N GLN A 150 -21.55 16.64 7.21
CA GLN A 150 -22.25 16.99 5.98
C GLN A 150 -21.50 16.58 4.72
N SER A 151 -20.17 16.77 4.70
CA SER A 151 -19.32 16.36 3.58
C SER A 151 -19.33 14.84 3.41
N ARG A 152 -19.26 14.09 4.52
CA ARG A 152 -19.34 12.63 4.50
C ARG A 152 -20.72 12.15 4.02
N ALA A 153 -21.81 12.74 4.48
CA ALA A 153 -23.16 12.40 4.03
C ALA A 153 -23.32 12.64 2.52
N ASN A 154 -22.81 13.76 2.00
CA ASN A 154 -22.82 14.05 0.56
C ASN A 154 -22.02 13.00 -0.23
N LYS A 155 -20.85 12.59 0.26
CA LYS A 155 -20.04 11.53 -0.38
C LYS A 155 -20.77 10.18 -0.39
N ILE A 156 -21.44 9.81 0.70
CA ILE A 156 -22.24 8.58 0.76
C ILE A 156 -23.37 8.64 -0.29
N ASN A 157 -24.10 9.76 -0.36
CA ASN A 157 -25.16 9.94 -1.38
C ASN A 157 -24.62 9.87 -2.81
N GLN A 158 -23.45 10.46 -3.09
CA GLN A 158 -22.79 10.33 -4.38
C GLN A 158 -22.42 8.86 -4.68
N GLY A 159 -21.92 8.14 -3.68
CA GLY A 159 -21.57 6.72 -3.78
C GLY A 159 -22.77 5.82 -4.12
N ILE A 160 -23.96 6.12 -3.59
CA ILE A 160 -25.19 5.40 -3.93
C ILE A 160 -25.48 5.49 -5.44
N GLY A 161 -25.28 6.66 -6.05
CA GLY A 161 -25.43 6.85 -7.49
C GLY A 161 -24.44 6.02 -8.32
N ILE A 162 -23.22 5.82 -7.82
CA ILE A 162 -22.19 4.97 -8.46
C ILE A 162 -22.55 3.49 -8.33
N LEU A 163 -23.06 3.07 -7.17
CA LEU A 163 -23.45 1.68 -6.91
C LEU A 163 -24.64 1.25 -7.76
N ASN A 164 -25.57 2.18 -8.06
CA ASN A 164 -26.65 1.99 -9.02
C ASN A 164 -27.44 0.67 -8.85
N TYR A 165 -27.79 0.34 -7.60
CA TYR A 165 -28.43 -0.93 -7.23
C TYR A 165 -29.70 -1.26 -8.02
N GLN A 166 -30.39 -0.25 -8.56
CA GLN A 166 -31.61 -0.44 -9.35
C GLN A 166 -31.35 -1.10 -10.71
N GLN A 167 -30.15 -0.93 -11.26
CA GLN A 167 -29.73 -1.51 -12.55
C GLN A 167 -28.83 -2.73 -12.37
N ASP A 168 -28.58 -3.17 -11.13
CA ASP A 168 -27.79 -4.36 -10.87
C ASP A 168 -28.60 -5.63 -11.24
N GLU A 169 -28.01 -6.46 -12.10
CA GLU A 169 -28.64 -7.67 -12.64
C GLU A 169 -29.07 -8.64 -11.53
N TYR A 170 -28.22 -8.82 -10.52
CA TYR A 170 -28.50 -9.73 -9.41
C TYR A 170 -29.62 -9.18 -8.53
N MET A 171 -29.63 -7.88 -8.24
CA MET A 171 -30.73 -7.26 -7.48
C MET A 171 -32.09 -7.44 -8.17
N GLN A 172 -32.14 -7.33 -9.50
CA GLN A 172 -33.36 -7.55 -10.28
C GLN A 172 -33.80 -9.01 -10.28
N GLN A 173 -32.87 -9.96 -10.41
CA GLN A 173 -33.17 -11.40 -10.37
C GLN A 173 -33.85 -11.84 -9.07
N PHE A 174 -33.51 -11.19 -7.95
CA PHE A 174 -34.09 -11.48 -6.64
C PHE A 174 -35.21 -10.51 -6.24
N ASP A 175 -35.72 -9.68 -7.17
CA ASP A 175 -36.75 -8.66 -6.93
C ASP A 175 -36.42 -7.69 -5.77
N PHE A 176 -35.13 -7.45 -5.51
CA PHE A 176 -34.71 -6.45 -4.53
C PHE A 176 -34.81 -5.04 -5.11
N ARG A 177 -35.46 -4.15 -4.35
CA ARG A 177 -35.54 -2.71 -4.66
C ARG A 177 -34.93 -1.92 -3.52
N VAL A 178 -33.86 -1.19 -3.83
CA VAL A 178 -33.15 -0.34 -2.87
C VAL A 178 -33.51 1.13 -3.13
N SER A 179 -33.90 1.85 -2.08
CA SER A 179 -34.11 3.30 -2.15
C SER A 179 -32.75 4.01 -2.19
N ASN A 180 -32.68 5.10 -2.97
CA ASN A 180 -31.48 5.94 -3.02
C ASN A 180 -31.45 7.02 -1.92
N GLU A 181 -32.50 7.10 -1.11
CA GLU A 181 -32.61 8.08 -0.03
C GLU A 181 -32.15 7.49 1.31
N MET A 182 -31.40 8.28 2.08
CA MET A 182 -31.06 7.91 3.45
C MET A 182 -32.32 7.83 4.31
N ALA A 183 -32.43 6.78 5.13
CA ALA A 183 -33.55 6.65 6.04
C ALA A 183 -33.54 7.75 7.10
N ILE A 184 -34.70 8.36 7.32
CA ILE A 184 -34.91 9.40 8.33
C ILE A 184 -35.41 8.74 9.61
N THR A 185 -34.73 9.01 10.73
CA THR A 185 -35.09 8.47 12.05
C THR A 185 -35.23 9.60 13.07
N GLN A 186 -36.17 9.46 14.00
CA GLN A 186 -36.33 10.41 15.11
C GLN A 186 -35.27 10.16 16.18
N ALA A 187 -34.55 11.21 16.57
CA ALA A 187 -33.55 11.18 17.64
C ALA A 187 -33.99 12.05 18.82
N ARG A 188 -33.42 11.80 20.01
CA ARG A 188 -33.63 12.61 21.22
C ARG A 188 -32.28 13.07 21.77
N ILE A 189 -32.19 14.35 22.14
CA ILE A 189 -31.01 14.90 22.81
C ILE A 189 -31.21 14.72 24.32
N LEU A 190 -30.41 13.85 24.93
CA LEU A 190 -30.42 13.67 26.38
C LEU A 190 -29.69 14.83 27.06
N PRO A 191 -30.16 15.32 28.23
CA PRO A 191 -29.44 16.33 28.98
C PRO A 191 -28.08 15.81 29.42
N ALA A 192 -27.07 16.69 29.45
CA ALA A 192 -25.75 16.34 29.94
C ALA A 192 -25.83 15.91 31.42
N PRO A 193 -25.11 14.86 31.83
CA PRO A 193 -25.08 14.47 33.23
C PRO A 193 -24.39 15.54 34.08
N ASN A 194 -24.88 15.75 35.30
CA ASN A 194 -24.21 16.60 36.27
C ASN A 194 -23.00 15.85 36.83
N TYR A 195 -21.79 16.33 36.54
CA TYR A 195 -20.58 15.87 37.20
C TYR A 195 -20.32 16.73 38.44
N SER A 196 -20.59 16.19 39.63
CA SER A 196 -20.19 16.81 40.89
C SER A 196 -18.73 16.46 41.17
N ILE A 197 -17.81 17.38 40.93
CA ILE A 197 -16.41 17.27 41.36
C ILE A 197 -16.35 17.62 42.86
N ILE A 198 -16.90 16.75 43.72
CA ILE A 198 -16.82 16.93 45.17
C ILE A 198 -15.58 16.23 45.75
N LEU A 199 -15.07 15.18 45.10
CA LEU A 199 -13.91 14.42 45.59
C LEU A 199 -12.53 15.03 45.27
N LEU A 200 -12.38 15.91 44.27
CA LEU A 200 -11.07 16.53 44.01
C LEU A 200 -10.79 17.72 44.92
N LEU A 201 -11.81 18.41 45.43
CA LEU A 201 -11.60 19.49 46.40
C LEU A 201 -11.26 18.92 47.78
N GLU A 202 -11.89 17.84 48.23
CA GLU A 202 -11.52 17.17 49.49
C GLU A 202 -10.12 16.54 49.44
N ILE A 203 -9.75 15.85 48.35
CA ILE A 203 -8.40 15.27 48.22
C ILE A 203 -7.32 16.36 48.10
N VAL A 204 -7.60 17.47 47.40
CA VAL A 204 -6.67 18.62 47.35
C VAL A 204 -6.63 19.37 48.68
N GLN A 205 -7.75 19.47 49.42
CA GLN A 205 -7.74 20.04 50.78
C GLN A 205 -6.99 19.17 51.78
N GLU A 206 -7.15 17.84 51.77
CA GLU A 206 -6.38 16.94 52.64
C GLU A 206 -4.88 16.97 52.30
N MET A 207 -4.52 17.01 51.00
CA MET A 207 -3.12 17.12 50.58
C MET A 207 -2.47 18.48 50.87
N VAL A 208 -3.23 19.58 50.83
CA VAL A 208 -2.71 20.95 51.05
C VAL A 208 -2.79 21.38 52.52
N TYR A 209 -3.81 20.94 53.27
CA TYR A 209 -4.06 21.39 54.64
C TYR A 209 -3.81 20.35 55.73
N GLY A 210 -3.41 19.12 55.38
CA GLY A 210 -2.83 18.14 56.31
C GLY A 210 -3.41 18.18 57.72
N ILE A 211 -4.64 17.66 57.88
CA ILE A 211 -5.16 17.26 59.19
C ILE A 211 -4.98 15.76 59.31
#